data_AF-A0A452XDW0-F1
#
_entry.id   AF-A0A452XDW0-F1
#
_cell.length_a   1.000
_cell.length_b   1.000
_cell.length_c   1.000
_cell.angle_alpha   90.00
_cell.angle_beta   90.00
_cell.angle_gamma   90.00
#
_symmetry.space_group_name_H-M   'P 1'
#
loop_
_entity.id
_entity.type
_entity.pdbx_description
1 polymer ?
#
loop_
_entity_poly.entity_id
_entity_poly.type
_entity_poly.pdbx_seq_one_letter_code
_entity_poly.pdbx_strand_id
1 'polypeptide(L)'
;MSYPLDAPTYIPKTLFVKYLDDYVERFNIQPKYLTSVESSTFDDDKKCWSIMIHVMTKELIRLGMTLARRLPLNLVDKLLVMAVNLIFGNLSRYGIRRPKMDPMILKSKTGRSAVIDVGT
;
A
#
# COMPACT_ATOMS: atom_id res chain seq x y z
N MET A 1 -16.82 2.17 20.09
CA MET A 1 -18.17 1.62 19.86
C MET A 1 -18.16 0.20 20.39
N SER A 2 -19.08 -0.14 21.29
CA SER A 2 -19.23 -1.52 21.74
C SER A 2 -19.72 -2.37 20.57
N TYR A 3 -19.28 -3.62 20.50
CA TYR A 3 -19.80 -4.55 19.50
C TYR A 3 -21.33 -4.68 19.63
N PRO A 4 -22.10 -4.76 18.54
CA PRO A 4 -23.55 -4.87 18.64
C PRO A 4 -23.94 -6.12 19.42
N LEU A 5 -24.80 -5.98 20.42
CA LEU A 5 -25.23 -7.09 21.29
C LEU A 5 -26.14 -8.09 20.56
N ASP A 6 -26.78 -7.63 19.49
CA ASP A 6 -27.65 -8.37 18.59
C ASP A 6 -26.92 -8.95 17.37
N ALA A 7 -25.59 -8.78 17.29
CA ALA A 7 -24.81 -9.34 16.20
C ALA A 7 -24.86 -10.88 16.23
N PRO A 8 -25.10 -11.54 15.09
CA PRO A 8 -25.02 -13.00 15.01
C PRO A 8 -23.59 -13.47 15.32
N THR A 9 -23.45 -14.70 15.82
CA THR A 9 -22.15 -15.32 16.10
C THR A 9 -21.22 -15.30 14.87
N TYR A 10 -21.78 -15.40 13.67
CA TYR A 10 -21.08 -15.19 12.41
C TYR A 10 -21.68 -13.99 11.68
N ILE A 11 -20.92 -12.89 11.66
CA ILE A 11 -21.33 -11.66 10.99
C ILE A 11 -21.23 -11.82 9.46
N PRO A 12 -22.30 -11.50 8.71
CA PRO A 12 -22.23 -11.40 7.25
C PRO A 12 -21.22 -10.33 6.80
N LYS A 13 -20.49 -10.59 5.71
CA LYS A 13 -19.44 -9.68 5.17
C LYS A 13 -19.90 -8.22 5.05
N THR A 14 -21.14 -7.98 4.62
CA THR A 14 -21.72 -6.64 4.46
C THR A 14 -21.85 -5.89 5.79
N LEU A 15 -22.29 -6.58 6.84
CA LEU A 15 -22.45 -6.00 8.18
C LEU A 15 -21.08 -5.73 8.84
N PHE A 16 -20.10 -6.60 8.60
CA PHE A 16 -18.72 -6.38 9.08
C PHE A 16 -18.07 -5.14 8.42
N VAL A 17 -18.21 -4.98 7.10
CA VAL A 17 -17.70 -3.80 6.39
C VAL A 17 -18.35 -2.53 6.90
N LYS A 18 -19.68 -2.52 7.07
CA LYS A 18 -20.40 -1.39 7.64
C LYS A 18 -19.90 -1.01 9.03
N TYR A 19 -19.64 -1.99 9.90
CA TYR A 19 -19.07 -1.74 11.21
C TYR A 19 -17.69 -1.07 11.14
N LEU A 20 -16.84 -1.45 10.18
CA LEU A 20 -15.53 -0.80 9.98
C LEU A 20 -15.69 0.64 9.48
N ASP A 21 -16.61 0.91 8.57
CA ASP A 21 -16.89 2.26 8.08
C ASP A 21 -17.37 3.17 9.23
N ASP A 22 -18.35 2.70 10.02
CA ASP A 22 -18.87 3.42 11.20
C ASP A 22 -17.75 3.69 12.23
N TYR A 23 -16.82 2.73 12.40
CA TYR A 23 -15.67 2.87 13.29
C TYR A 23 -14.68 3.94 12.80
N VAL A 24 -14.35 3.91 11.50
CA VAL A 24 -13.45 4.90 10.88
C VAL A 24 -14.03 6.31 11.00
N GLU A 25 -15.32 6.49 10.74
CA GLU A 25 -16.01 7.79 10.87
C GLU A 25 -16.02 8.27 12.34
N ARG A 26 -16.43 7.40 13.27
CA ARG A 26 -16.57 7.75 14.69
C ARG A 26 -15.27 8.21 15.33
N PHE A 27 -14.16 7.58 14.98
CA PHE A 27 -12.84 7.87 15.55
C PHE A 27 -12.02 8.81 14.66
N ASN A 28 -12.59 9.30 13.55
CA ASN A 28 -11.92 10.13 12.56
C ASN A 28 -10.57 9.53 12.12
N ILE A 29 -10.58 8.21 11.90
CA ILE A 29 -9.40 7.50 11.41
C ILE A 29 -9.25 7.87 9.94
N GLN A 30 -8.02 8.12 9.50
CA GLN A 30 -7.72 8.41 8.11
C GLN A 30 -6.78 7.34 7.56
N PRO A 31 -7.30 6.14 7.21
CA PRO A 31 -6.47 5.06 6.71
C PRO A 31 -5.85 5.47 5.38
N LYS A 32 -4.54 5.25 5.26
CA LYS A 32 -3.86 5.38 3.96
C LYS A 32 -3.99 4.05 3.23
N TYR A 33 -4.93 4.01 2.30
CA TYR A 33 -5.12 2.84 1.45
C TYR A 33 -4.05 2.77 0.34
N LEU A 34 -3.91 1.60 -0.29
CA LEU A 34 -3.00 1.37 -1.43
C LEU A 34 -1.51 1.55 -1.10
N THR A 35 -1.16 1.48 0.19
CA THR A 35 0.23 1.47 0.66
C THR A 35 0.60 0.09 1.17
N SER A 36 1.52 -0.60 0.49
CA SER A 36 2.09 -1.86 1.00
C SER A 36 3.26 -1.55 1.93
N VAL A 37 3.27 -2.07 3.15
CA VAL A 37 4.46 -1.99 4.00
C VAL A 37 5.49 -3.02 3.52
N GLU A 38 6.69 -2.58 3.20
CA GLU A 38 7.81 -3.43 2.78
C GLU A 38 8.62 -3.90 3.99
N SER A 39 8.88 -3.00 4.94
CA SER A 39 9.56 -3.32 6.19
C SER A 39 9.22 -2.32 7.30
N SER A 40 9.38 -2.76 8.54
CA SER A 40 9.37 -1.91 9.73
C SER A 40 10.64 -2.15 10.52
N THR A 41 11.41 -1.10 10.79
CA THR A 41 12.66 -1.17 11.55
C THR A 41 12.62 -0.14 12.66
N PHE A 42 12.94 -0.53 13.89
CA PHE A 42 13.05 0.41 14.99
C PHE A 42 14.38 1.17 14.89
N ASP A 43 14.32 2.50 14.85
CA ASP A 43 15.48 3.39 14.86
C ASP A 43 15.80 3.72 16.32
N ASP A 44 16.88 3.13 16.84
CA ASP A 44 17.30 3.27 18.24
C ASP A 44 17.77 4.68 18.60
N ASP A 45 18.31 5.43 17.63
CA ASP A 45 18.78 6.79 17.82
C ASP A 45 17.60 7.77 17.91
N LYS A 46 16.60 7.59 17.04
CA LYS A 46 15.39 8.44 17.01
C LYS A 46 14.27 7.96 17.93
N LYS A 47 14.44 6.79 18.56
CA LYS A 47 13.42 6.08 19.36
C LYS A 47 12.07 6.03 18.66
N CYS A 48 12.08 5.76 17.36
CA CYS A 48 10.87 5.70 16.54
C CYS A 48 10.89 4.55 15.55
N TRP A 49 9.71 4.09 15.14
CA TRP A 49 9.60 3.07 14.08
C TRP A 49 9.73 3.73 12.71
N SER A 50 10.71 3.26 11.93
CA SER A 50 10.84 3.60 10.52
C SER A 50 10.10 2.56 9.68
N ILE A 51 9.08 3.01 8.95
CA ILE A 51 8.27 2.15 8.09
C ILE A 51 8.63 2.46 6.64
N MET A 52 9.09 1.45 5.91
CA MET A 52 9.28 1.53 4.47
C MET A 52 7.99 1.07 3.80
N ILE A 53 7.40 1.93 2.98
CA ILE A 53 6.18 1.59 2.26
C ILE A 53 6.36 1.78 0.76
N HIS A 54 5.71 0.90 0.02
CA HIS A 54 5.64 0.91 -1.41
C HIS A 54 4.23 1.34 -1.82
N VAL A 55 4.11 2.49 -2.48
CA VAL A 55 2.82 2.99 -3.00
C VAL A 55 2.69 2.51 -4.43
N MET A 56 1.97 1.41 -4.63
CA MET A 56 1.80 0.86 -5.96
C MET A 56 0.45 0.15 -6.09
N THR A 57 -0.40 0.73 -6.92
CA THR A 57 -1.75 0.19 -7.18
C THR A 57 -1.67 -1.02 -8.11
N LYS A 58 -2.66 -1.91 -8.04
CA LYS A 58 -2.74 -3.08 -8.95
C LYS A 58 -2.65 -2.66 -10.42
N GLU A 59 -3.26 -1.53 -10.79
CA GLU A 59 -3.23 -1.02 -12.16
C GLU A 59 -1.86 -0.50 -12.58
N LEU A 60 -1.11 0.16 -11.69
CA LEU A 60 0.26 0.56 -11.96
C LEU A 60 1.18 -0.66 -12.15
N ILE A 61 0.97 -1.73 -11.38
CA ILE A 61 1.72 -2.99 -11.56
C ILE A 61 1.37 -3.62 -12.90
N ARG A 62 0.08 -3.67 -13.25
CA ARG A 62 -0.37 -4.24 -14.52
C ARG A 62 0.18 -3.46 -15.71
N LEU A 63 0.19 -2.13 -15.63
CA LEU A 63 0.82 -1.25 -16.60
C LEU A 63 2.33 -1.53 -16.68
N GLY A 64 3.02 -1.57 -15.54
CA GLY A 64 4.44 -1.88 -15.45
C GLY A 64 4.80 -3.22 -16.11
N MET A 65 4.04 -4.27 -15.80
CA MET A 65 4.21 -5.60 -16.40
C MET A 65 3.97 -5.61 -17.92
N THR A 66 3.04 -4.79 -18.40
CA THR A 66 2.76 -4.68 -19.85
C THR A 66 3.88 -3.93 -20.56
N LEU A 67 4.39 -2.85 -19.97
CA LEU A 67 5.50 -2.05 -20.50
C LEU A 67 6.84 -2.81 -20.46
N ALA A 68 7.08 -3.60 -19.41
CA ALA A 68 8.29 -4.42 -19.26
C ALA A 68 8.46 -5.48 -20.36
N ARG A 69 7.41 -5.80 -21.12
CA ARG A 69 7.54 -6.67 -22.31
C ARG A 69 8.23 -5.99 -23.48
N ARG A 70 8.22 -4.65 -23.55
CA ARG A 70 8.72 -3.88 -24.71
C ARG A 70 9.85 -2.92 -24.37
N LEU A 71 10.06 -2.61 -23.09
CA LEU A 71 10.99 -1.59 -22.62
C LEU A 71 11.94 -2.16 -21.56
N PRO A 72 13.17 -1.63 -21.44
CA PRO A 72 14.08 -2.02 -20.38
C PRO A 72 13.52 -1.64 -18.99
N LEU A 73 13.73 -2.49 -17.99
CA LEU A 73 13.14 -2.36 -16.65
C LEU A 73 13.41 -0.99 -16.00
N ASN A 74 14.62 -0.44 -16.18
CA ASN A 74 14.99 0.87 -15.63
C ASN A 74 14.11 2.02 -16.16
N LEU A 75 13.67 1.95 -17.43
CA LEU A 75 12.80 2.95 -18.02
C LEU A 75 11.36 2.78 -17.51
N VAL A 76 10.90 1.53 -17.39
CA VAL A 76 9.56 1.21 -16.87
C VAL A 76 9.41 1.72 -15.45
N ASP A 77 10.38 1.45 -14.59
CA ASP A 77 10.35 1.93 -13.21
C ASP A 77 10.35 3.46 -13.15
N LYS A 78 11.16 4.15 -13.98
CA LYS A 78 11.17 5.61 -14.06
C LYS A 78 9.81 6.19 -14.52
N LEU A 79 9.15 5.54 -15.48
CA LEU A 79 7.81 5.92 -15.95
C LEU A 79 6.74 5.70 -14.87
N LEU A 80 6.78 4.56 -14.16
CA LEU A 80 5.88 4.29 -13.05
C LEU A 80 6.06 5.30 -11.92
N VAL A 81 7.31 5.60 -11.58
CA VAL A 81 7.68 6.62 -10.59
C VAL A 81 7.15 8.00 -10.97
N MET A 82 7.20 8.35 -12.25
CA MET A 82 6.66 9.61 -12.78
C MET A 82 5.14 9.64 -12.69
N ALA A 83 4.46 8.56 -13.07
CA ALA A 83 3.01 8.42 -12.95
C ALA A 83 2.54 8.52 -11.48
N VAL A 84 3.25 7.87 -10.56
CA VAL A 84 2.97 7.97 -9.11
C VAL A 84 3.13 9.41 -8.62
N ASN A 85 4.19 10.12 -9.01
CA ASN A 85 4.36 11.53 -8.65
C ASN A 85 3.27 12.42 -9.26
N LEU A 86 2.76 12.09 -10.45
CA LEU A 86 1.72 12.87 -11.11
C LEU A 86 0.34 12.65 -10.49
N ILE A 87 0.05 11.43 -10.01
CA ILE A 87 -1.21 11.08 -9.35
C ILE A 87 -1.23 11.52 -7.88
N PHE A 88 -0.14 11.27 -7.15
CA PHE A 88 -0.10 11.41 -5.68
C PHE A 88 0.77 12.57 -5.17
N GLY A 89 1.54 13.22 -6.06
CA GLY A 89 2.44 14.30 -5.67
C GLY A 89 3.61 13.83 -4.79
N ASN A 90 4.16 14.76 -4.00
CA ASN A 90 5.26 14.46 -3.10
C ASN A 90 4.78 13.85 -1.78
N LEU A 91 4.89 12.53 -1.69
CA LEU A 91 4.50 11.74 -0.52
C LEU A 91 5.48 11.86 0.66
N SER A 92 6.66 12.47 0.49
CA SER A 92 7.63 12.63 1.58
C SER A 92 7.10 13.50 2.72
N ARG A 93 6.19 14.44 2.42
CA ARG A 93 5.48 15.27 3.40
C ARG A 93 4.64 14.45 4.38
N TYR A 94 4.24 13.24 3.99
CA TYR A 94 3.44 12.33 4.79
C TYR A 94 4.28 11.24 5.49
N GLY A 95 5.61 11.41 5.54
CA GLY A 95 6.54 10.44 6.12
C GLY A 95 6.82 9.22 5.24
N ILE A 96 6.29 9.21 4.01
CA ILE A 96 6.40 8.10 3.08
C ILE A 96 7.70 8.24 2.30
N ARG A 97 8.71 7.45 2.65
CA ARG A 97 9.96 7.41 1.90
C ARG A 97 9.87 6.36 0.80
N ARG A 98 10.34 6.74 -0.40
CA ARG A 98 10.48 5.81 -1.51
C ARG A 98 11.50 4.72 -1.13
N PRO A 99 11.19 3.45 -1.40
CA PRO A 99 12.11 2.36 -1.13
C PRO A 99 13.36 2.49 -2.01
N LYS A 100 14.46 1.88 -1.55
CA LYS A 100 15.75 1.91 -2.28
C LYS A 100 15.71 1.12 -3.59
N MET A 101 14.76 0.19 -3.72
CA MET A 101 14.61 -0.66 -4.88
C MET A 101 13.26 -0.38 -5.56
N ASP A 102 13.34 -0.15 -6.87
CA ASP A 102 12.15 0.10 -7.68
C ASP A 102 11.31 -1.17 -7.86
N PRO A 103 9.99 -1.04 -8.06
CA PRO A 103 9.09 -2.17 -7.94
C PRO A 103 9.26 -3.28 -8.96
N MET A 104 9.56 -2.96 -10.23
CA MET A 104 9.77 -4.00 -11.24
C MET A 104 11.12 -4.69 -11.03
N ILE A 105 12.15 -3.95 -10.61
CA ILE A 105 13.43 -4.52 -10.19
C ILE A 105 13.24 -5.43 -8.97
N LEU A 106 12.49 -4.99 -7.95
CA LEU A 106 12.18 -5.78 -6.75
C LEU A 106 11.47 -7.08 -7.14
N LYS A 107 10.49 -7.01 -8.04
CA LYS A 107 9.78 -8.18 -8.56
C LYS A 107 10.70 -9.12 -9.33
N SER A 108 11.60 -8.59 -10.17
CA SER A 108 12.53 -9.42 -10.95
C SER A 108 13.49 -10.22 -10.05
N LYS A 109 13.92 -9.64 -8.92
CA LYS A 109 14.86 -10.26 -7.99
C LYS A 109 14.20 -11.22 -7.00
N THR A 110 13.03 -10.84 -6.47
CA THR A 110 12.35 -11.61 -5.42
C THR A 110 11.27 -12.55 -5.95
N GLY A 111 10.86 -12.38 -7.21
CA GLY A 111 9.70 -13.04 -7.80
C GLY A 111 8.36 -12.54 -7.24
N ARG A 112 8.37 -11.59 -6.29
CA ARG A 112 7.18 -11.14 -5.55
C ARG A 112 6.87 -9.69 -5.88
N SER A 113 5.59 -9.36 -6.00
CA SER A 113 5.13 -7.96 -6.09
C SER A 113 4.66 -7.53 -4.71
N ALA A 114 5.01 -6.32 -4.27
CA ALA A 114 4.47 -5.72 -3.04
C ALA A 114 2.99 -5.35 -3.26
N VAL A 115 2.14 -6.37 -3.22
CA VAL A 115 0.69 -6.26 -3.31
C VAL A 115 0.14 -6.86 -2.03
N ILE A 116 -0.68 -6.10 -1.31
CA ILE A 116 -1.44 -6.65 -0.20
C ILE A 116 -2.49 -7.60 -0.80
N ASP A 117 -2.44 -8.86 -0.40
CA ASP A 117 -3.51 -9.81 -0.69
C ASP A 117 -4.75 -9.35 0.08
N VAL A 118 -5.81 -9.02 -0.64
CA VAL A 118 -7.04 -8.47 -0.06
C VAL A 118 -7.98 -9.56 0.43
N GLY A 119 -7.62 -10.84 0.29
CA GLY A 119 -8.50 -11.98 0.59
C GLY A 119 -9.67 -12.05 -0.39
N THR A 120 -10.03 -13.26 -0.80
CA THR A 120 -11.22 -13.48 -1.66
C THR A 120 -12.44 -13.72 -0.78
#